data_AF-A0A067BU21-F1
#
_entry.id   AF-A0A067BU21-F1
#
_cell.length_a   1.000
_cell.length_b   1.000
_cell.length_c   1.000
_cell.angle_alpha   90.00
_cell.angle_beta   90.00
_cell.angle_gamma   90.00
#
_symmetry.space_group_name_H-M   'P 1'
#
loop_
_entity.id
_entity.type
_entity.pdbx_description
1 polymer ?
#
loop_
_entity_poly.entity_id
_entity_poly.type
_entity_poly.pdbx_seq_one_letter_code
_entity_poly.pdbx_strand_id
1 'polypeptide(L)'
;MQGSKASNLLEEKCTSGGWSATLGDTVDASLKKAYLDAQTARKRANKLMCGIKSSGLASTDGAALALVGSMAFKDGSLHDGVVDFNSCSVGFGNFVTDAEAGGNYKASVNHLDTSFRNGDGWWGADRKPVKWFECAL
;
A
#
# COMPACT_ATOMS: atom_id res chain seq x y z
N MET A 1 10.98 9.75 9.16
CA MET A 1 10.88 8.37 8.62
C MET A 1 9.49 8.22 8.04
N GLN A 2 9.29 7.64 6.85
CA GLN A 2 7.98 7.66 6.19
C GLN A 2 7.54 6.26 5.77
N GLY A 3 6.77 5.63 6.66
CA GLY A 3 5.92 4.48 6.39
C GLY A 3 4.54 4.91 5.95
N SER A 4 3.54 4.04 6.13
CA SER A 4 2.14 4.38 5.92
C SER A 4 1.74 5.63 6.73
N LYS A 5 0.77 6.44 6.27
CA LYS A 5 0.31 7.64 7.00
C LYS A 5 -0.12 7.30 8.43
N ALA A 6 -0.88 6.21 8.57
CA ALA A 6 -1.34 5.72 9.86
C ALA A 6 -0.16 5.30 10.76
N SER A 7 0.80 4.56 10.21
CA SER A 7 1.96 4.10 10.97
C SER A 7 2.89 5.24 11.40
N ASN A 8 3.04 6.28 10.58
CA ASN A 8 3.84 7.46 10.95
C ASN A 8 3.17 8.25 12.06
N LEU A 9 1.84 8.43 12.00
CA LEU A 9 1.08 9.09 13.05
C LEU A 9 1.13 8.29 14.36
N LEU A 10 1.02 6.96 14.29
CA LEU A 10 1.17 6.08 15.44
C LEU A 10 2.56 6.24 16.08
N GLU A 11 3.65 6.16 15.29
CA GLU A 11 5.02 6.33 15.79
C GLU A 11 5.24 7.71 16.44
N GLU A 12 4.76 8.78 15.80
CA GLU A 12 4.84 10.15 16.34
C GLU A 12 4.14 10.23 17.70
N LYS A 13 2.94 9.65 17.82
CA LYS A 13 2.19 9.72 19.05
C LYS A 13 2.72 8.79 20.15
N CYS A 14 3.30 7.63 19.78
CA CYS A 14 4.01 6.76 20.71
C CYS A 14 5.26 7.46 21.27
N THR A 15 6.03 8.13 20.42
CA THR A 15 7.24 8.85 20.83
C THR A 15 6.93 10.13 21.60
N SER A 16 5.80 10.79 21.32
CA SER A 16 5.38 12.02 22.01
C SER A 16 4.61 11.79 23.32
N GLY A 17 4.41 10.54 23.76
CA GLY A 17 3.59 10.21 24.93
C GLY A 17 2.11 10.63 24.82
N GLY A 18 1.61 10.76 23.58
CA GLY A 18 0.29 11.35 23.30
C GLY A 18 -0.90 10.42 23.52
N TRP A 19 -0.67 9.15 23.86
CA TRP A 19 -1.70 8.19 24.24
C TRP A 19 -1.53 7.93 25.74
N SER A 20 -2.63 7.98 26.49
CA SER A 20 -2.66 7.67 27.93
C SER A 20 -1.80 6.45 28.24
N ALA A 21 -1.06 6.48 29.36
CA ALA A 21 -0.08 5.47 29.79
C ALA A 21 -0.58 4.01 29.75
N THR A 22 -1.89 3.79 29.62
CA THR A 22 -2.53 2.48 29.40
C THR A 22 -2.29 1.88 28.00
N LEU A 23 -1.90 2.66 26.99
CA LEU A 23 -1.56 2.16 25.64
C LEU A 23 -0.06 2.09 25.34
N GLY A 24 0.80 2.64 26.20
CA GLY A 24 2.25 2.73 25.97
C GLY A 24 2.96 1.38 25.88
N ASP A 25 2.35 0.31 26.43
CA ASP A 25 2.90 -1.04 26.49
C ASP A 25 2.19 -2.06 25.57
N THR A 26 1.28 -1.63 24.68
CA THR A 26 0.48 -2.60 23.88
C THR A 26 1.19 -3.17 22.66
N VAL A 27 2.35 -2.63 22.28
CA VAL A 27 3.14 -3.13 21.14
C VAL A 27 4.34 -3.88 21.69
N ASP A 28 4.33 -5.20 21.57
CA ASP A 28 5.45 -6.02 22.02
C ASP A 28 6.72 -5.73 21.17
N ALA A 29 7.88 -6.09 21.73
CA ALA A 29 9.16 -5.80 21.12
C ALA A 29 9.32 -6.41 19.71
N SER A 30 8.66 -7.53 19.42
CA SER A 30 8.73 -8.17 18.09
C SER A 30 7.98 -7.36 17.04
N LEU A 31 6.80 -6.84 17.36
CA LEU A 31 6.01 -6.01 16.44
C LEU A 31 6.71 -4.67 16.18
N LYS A 32 7.29 -4.06 17.20
CA LYS A 32 8.12 -2.85 17.03
C LYS A 32 9.31 -3.13 16.13
N LYS A 33 10.00 -4.25 16.32
CA LYS A 33 11.12 -4.65 15.46
C LYS A 33 10.68 -4.84 14.01
N ALA A 34 9.58 -5.57 13.77
CA ALA A 34 9.05 -5.81 12.43
C ALA A 34 8.69 -4.49 11.72
N TYR A 35 8.10 -3.53 12.44
CA TYR A 35 7.84 -2.19 11.92
C TYR A 35 9.13 -1.49 11.48
N LEU A 36 10.17 -1.46 12.34
CA LEU A 36 11.44 -0.81 12.01
C LEU A 36 12.16 -1.48 10.83
N ASP A 37 12.08 -2.81 10.72
CA ASP A 37 12.65 -3.56 9.60
C ASP A 37 11.92 -3.21 8.29
N ALA A 38 10.58 -3.16 8.31
CA ALA A 38 9.77 -2.75 7.15
C ALA A 38 10.07 -1.30 6.71
N GLN A 39 10.24 -0.38 7.67
CA GLN A 39 10.63 1.00 7.41
C GLN A 39 12.02 1.08 6.77
N THR A 40 12.94 0.21 7.19
CA THR A 40 14.30 0.14 6.63
C THR A 40 14.28 -0.39 5.20
N ALA A 41 13.49 -1.43 4.92
CA ALA A 41 13.29 -1.94 3.57
C ALA A 41 12.71 -0.86 2.64
N ARG A 42 11.68 -0.13 3.11
CA ARG A 42 11.02 0.93 2.34
C ARG A 42 11.97 2.07 1.95
N LYS A 43 12.92 2.44 2.83
CA LYS A 43 13.93 3.47 2.53
C LYS A 43 14.84 3.12 1.33
N ARG A 44 14.90 1.86 0.94
CA ARG A 44 15.71 1.39 -0.20
C ARG A 44 14.91 1.36 -1.52
N ALA A 45 13.61 1.61 -1.47
CA ALA A 45 12.76 1.58 -2.66
C ALA A 45 12.93 2.87 -3.47
N ASN A 46 13.28 2.72 -4.76
CA ASN A 46 13.35 3.83 -5.72
C ASN A 46 12.08 3.96 -6.56
N LYS A 47 11.29 2.88 -6.59
CA LYS A 47 10.03 2.75 -7.33
C LYS A 47 8.97 2.18 -6.41
N LEU A 48 7.74 2.63 -6.56
CA LEU A 48 6.62 2.22 -5.74
C LEU A 48 5.37 1.98 -6.59
N MET A 49 4.69 0.87 -6.34
CA MET A 49 3.34 0.59 -6.84
C MET A 49 2.34 0.77 -5.71
N CYS A 50 1.25 1.49 -5.98
CA CYS A 50 0.12 1.65 -5.09
C CYS A 50 -1.17 1.24 -5.81
N GLY A 51 -1.87 0.25 -5.25
CA GLY A 51 -3.19 -0.14 -5.70
C GLY A 51 -4.26 0.88 -5.30
N ILE A 52 -5.26 1.07 -6.16
CA ILE A 52 -6.37 2.01 -5.91
C ILE A 52 -7.76 1.39 -6.09
N LYS A 53 -7.83 0.08 -6.34
CA LYS A 53 -9.12 -0.60 -6.56
C LYS A 53 -9.16 -1.92 -5.81
N SER A 54 -9.93 -1.97 -4.73
CA SER A 54 -10.12 -3.15 -3.88
C SER A 54 -10.57 -4.42 -4.61
N SER A 55 -11.39 -4.28 -5.65
CA SER A 55 -11.77 -5.42 -6.51
C SER A 55 -10.64 -5.88 -7.43
N GLY A 56 -9.68 -5.01 -7.75
CA GLY A 56 -8.47 -5.32 -8.48
C GLY A 56 -8.68 -6.03 -9.82
N LEU A 57 -7.81 -7.01 -10.09
CA LEU A 57 -7.90 -7.95 -11.21
C LEU A 57 -9.04 -8.96 -11.03
N ALA A 58 -9.42 -9.64 -12.10
CA ALA A 58 -10.47 -10.66 -12.04
C ALA A 58 -9.92 -11.92 -11.35
N SER A 59 -10.04 -11.97 -10.03
CA SER A 59 -9.59 -13.08 -9.18
C SER A 59 -10.53 -13.27 -7.99
N THR A 60 -10.42 -14.43 -7.30
CA THR A 60 -11.16 -14.70 -6.06
C THR A 60 -10.79 -13.71 -4.95
N ASP A 61 -9.52 -13.28 -4.93
CA ASP A 61 -9.01 -12.28 -4.00
C ASP A 61 -9.71 -10.93 -4.14
N GLY A 62 -10.07 -10.57 -5.38
CA GLY A 62 -10.78 -9.33 -5.68
C GLY A 62 -12.13 -9.22 -4.98
N ALA A 63 -12.89 -10.32 -4.89
CA ALA A 63 -14.18 -10.32 -4.18
C ALA A 63 -13.99 -10.13 -2.68
N ALA A 64 -13.02 -10.84 -2.08
CA ALA A 64 -12.72 -10.73 -0.65
C ALA A 64 -12.23 -9.33 -0.27
N LEU A 65 -11.30 -8.77 -1.04
CA LEU A 65 -10.73 -7.44 -0.76
C LEU A 65 -11.71 -6.31 -1.08
N ALA A 66 -12.65 -6.49 -2.01
CA ALA A 66 -13.76 -5.57 -2.19
C ALA A 66 -14.64 -5.48 -0.93
N LEU A 67 -14.97 -6.63 -0.31
CA LEU A 67 -15.73 -6.66 0.94
C LEU A 67 -14.95 -6.00 2.09
N VAL A 68 -13.70 -6.42 2.33
CA VAL A 68 -12.84 -5.81 3.37
C VAL A 68 -12.73 -4.30 3.16
N GLY A 69 -12.50 -3.89 1.91
CA GLY A 69 -12.42 -2.50 1.52
C GLY A 69 -13.68 -1.70 1.86
N SER A 70 -14.88 -2.25 1.57
CA SER A 70 -16.15 -1.59 1.88
C SER A 70 -16.41 -1.40 3.38
N MET A 71 -15.81 -2.26 4.22
CA MET A 71 -15.94 -2.16 5.68
C MET A 71 -14.93 -1.19 6.29
N ALA A 72 -13.74 -1.11 5.71
CA ALA A 72 -12.62 -0.34 6.25
C ALA A 72 -12.56 1.10 5.72
N PHE A 73 -13.12 1.36 4.53
CA PHE A 73 -12.99 2.65 3.85
C PHE A 73 -14.35 3.21 3.44
N LYS A 74 -14.40 4.53 3.30
CA LYS A 74 -15.60 5.22 2.79
C LYS A 74 -15.75 4.99 1.29
N ASP A 75 -16.99 4.97 0.82
CA ASP A 75 -17.30 4.90 -0.61
C ASP A 75 -16.55 5.99 -1.41
N GLY A 76 -16.05 5.61 -2.58
CA GLY A 76 -15.31 6.49 -3.48
C GLY A 76 -13.87 6.80 -3.07
N SER A 77 -13.38 6.26 -1.96
CA SER A 77 -11.96 6.35 -1.60
C SER A 77 -11.07 5.52 -2.54
N LEU A 78 -9.79 5.88 -2.64
CA LEU A 78 -8.81 5.18 -3.47
C LEU A 78 -7.97 4.27 -2.58
N HIS A 79 -8.22 2.96 -2.63
CA HIS A 79 -7.52 1.98 -1.80
C HIS A 79 -7.47 0.63 -2.49
N ASP A 80 -6.48 -0.17 -2.12
CA ASP A 80 -6.26 -1.52 -2.67
C ASP A 80 -7.06 -2.61 -1.92
N GLY A 81 -7.98 -2.20 -1.04
CA GLY A 81 -8.73 -3.08 -0.13
C GLY A 81 -8.15 -3.14 1.29
N VAL A 82 -6.88 -2.78 1.47
CA VAL A 82 -6.17 -2.83 2.78
C VAL A 82 -5.51 -1.50 3.11
N VAL A 83 -5.02 -0.77 2.10
CA VAL A 83 -4.22 0.45 2.25
C VAL A 83 -4.78 1.54 1.34
N ASP A 84 -5.00 2.73 1.91
CA ASP A 84 -5.35 3.94 1.16
C ASP A 84 -4.17 4.44 0.31
N PHE A 85 -4.47 4.98 -0.87
CA PHE A 85 -3.48 5.50 -1.81
C PHE A 85 -2.55 6.54 -1.17
N ASN A 86 -3.07 7.45 -0.35
CA ASN A 86 -2.24 8.47 0.31
C ASN A 86 -1.36 7.85 1.40
N SER A 87 -1.80 6.74 1.99
CA SER A 87 -0.98 5.99 2.93
C SER A 87 0.16 5.28 2.21
N CYS A 88 -0.12 4.67 1.06
CA CYS A 88 0.89 4.02 0.23
C CYS A 88 1.90 5.02 -0.37
N SER A 89 1.43 6.12 -0.94
CA SER A 89 2.26 7.06 -1.72
C SER A 89 3.12 8.02 -0.89
N VAL A 90 2.99 8.06 0.43
CA VAL A 90 3.76 8.98 1.27
C VAL A 90 5.27 8.81 1.05
N GLY A 91 5.93 9.94 0.76
CA GLY A 91 7.36 10.01 0.45
C GLY A 91 7.71 9.76 -1.01
N PHE A 92 6.73 9.48 -1.88
CA PHE A 92 6.91 9.23 -3.30
C PHE A 92 6.06 10.19 -4.14
N GLY A 93 6.61 10.66 -5.27
CA GLY A 93 5.92 11.49 -6.26
C GLY A 93 5.86 10.82 -7.63
N ASN A 94 5.48 11.55 -8.70
CA ASN A 94 5.49 11.04 -10.08
C ASN A 94 4.74 9.71 -10.27
N PHE A 95 3.47 9.67 -9.83
CA PHE A 95 2.60 8.52 -10.04
C PHE A 95 1.96 8.56 -11.43
N VAL A 96 2.18 7.51 -12.21
CA VAL A 96 1.62 7.27 -13.55
C VAL A 96 0.60 6.13 -13.50
N THR A 97 -0.32 6.12 -14.45
CA THR A 97 -1.31 5.04 -14.63
C THR A 97 -0.97 4.15 -15.83
N ASP A 98 0.17 4.37 -16.46
CA ASP A 98 0.67 3.53 -17.54
C ASP A 98 1.92 2.80 -17.03
N ALA A 99 1.88 1.48 -17.06
CA ALA A 99 2.97 0.61 -16.62
C ALA A 99 4.29 0.87 -17.37
N GLU A 100 4.23 1.38 -18.60
CA GLU A 100 5.42 1.61 -19.43
C GLU A 100 5.95 3.05 -19.32
N ALA A 101 5.24 3.95 -18.63
CA ALA A 101 5.62 5.36 -18.53
C ALA A 101 6.79 5.63 -17.55
N GLY A 102 7.39 4.60 -16.95
CA GLY A 102 8.60 4.71 -16.14
C GLY A 102 8.43 5.47 -14.80
N GLY A 103 7.20 5.76 -14.36
CA GLY A 103 6.91 6.42 -13.08
C GLY A 103 6.71 5.45 -11.90
N ASN A 104 6.36 6.01 -10.74
CA ASN A 104 5.72 5.23 -9.68
C ASN A 104 4.31 4.86 -10.15
N TYR A 105 3.78 3.72 -9.76
CA TYR A 105 2.61 3.19 -10.42
C TYR A 105 1.35 3.30 -9.57
N LYS A 106 0.37 4.03 -10.08
CA LYS A 106 -0.97 4.13 -9.51
C LYS A 106 -1.87 3.15 -10.27
N ALA A 107 -1.91 1.93 -9.77
CA ALA A 107 -2.49 0.81 -10.47
C ALA A 107 -3.93 0.54 -10.00
N SER A 108 -4.85 0.30 -10.93
CA SER A 108 -6.21 -0.19 -10.66
C SER A 108 -6.20 -1.69 -10.29
N VAL A 109 -5.44 -2.03 -9.26
CA VAL A 109 -5.25 -3.38 -8.73
C VAL A 109 -5.51 -3.40 -7.22
N ASN A 110 -5.75 -4.57 -6.66
CA ASN A 110 -5.95 -4.77 -5.21
C ASN A 110 -4.62 -5.09 -4.50
N HIS A 111 -4.66 -5.22 -3.18
CA HIS A 111 -3.47 -5.41 -2.36
C HIS A 111 -2.71 -6.68 -2.75
N LEU A 112 -3.42 -7.77 -3.05
CA LEU A 112 -2.81 -9.05 -3.41
C LEU A 112 -2.28 -9.06 -4.85
N ASP A 113 -2.88 -8.32 -5.77
CA ASP A 113 -2.35 -8.16 -7.13
C ASP A 113 -0.95 -7.53 -7.15
N THR A 114 -0.63 -6.63 -6.20
CA THR A 114 0.70 -5.99 -6.09
C THR A 114 1.83 -6.97 -5.76
N SER A 115 1.48 -8.20 -5.38
CA SER A 115 2.42 -9.30 -5.15
C SER A 115 2.59 -10.23 -6.35
N PHE A 116 2.07 -9.83 -7.51
CA PHE A 116 2.16 -10.54 -8.80
C PHE A 116 1.46 -11.90 -8.86
N ARG A 117 0.69 -12.28 -7.84
CA ARG A 117 -0.04 -13.57 -7.77
C ARG A 117 -1.01 -13.79 -8.94
N ASN A 118 -1.61 -12.72 -9.44
CA ASN A 118 -2.63 -12.75 -10.49
C ASN A 118 -2.10 -12.32 -11.87
N GLY A 119 -0.79 -12.06 -11.99
CA GLY A 119 -0.17 -11.56 -13.21
C GLY A 119 -0.70 -10.20 -13.64
N ASP A 120 -0.71 -9.96 -14.94
CA ASP A 120 -1.27 -8.74 -15.54
C ASP A 120 -2.73 -8.91 -15.91
N GLY A 121 -3.52 -7.87 -15.67
CA GLY A 121 -4.88 -7.76 -16.17
C GLY A 121 -4.90 -7.74 -17.70
N TRP A 122 -6.03 -8.12 -18.29
CA TRP A 122 -6.15 -8.20 -19.75
C TRP A 122 -6.26 -6.82 -20.41
N TRP A 123 -7.04 -5.92 -19.84
CA TRP A 123 -7.26 -4.54 -20.32
C TRP A 123 -6.70 -3.51 -19.32
N GLY A 124 -6.53 -2.27 -19.79
CA GLY A 124 -6.02 -1.15 -18.99
C GLY A 124 -4.50 -1.17 -18.86
N ALA A 125 -3.87 -0.02 -19.11
CA ALA A 125 -2.44 0.19 -18.86
C ALA A 125 -2.12 0.32 -17.37
N ASP A 126 -3.15 0.56 -16.54
CA ASP A 126 -3.12 0.70 -15.08
C ASP A 126 -3.38 -0.63 -14.35
N ARG A 127 -3.47 -1.74 -15.08
CA ARG A 127 -3.76 -3.08 -14.55
C ARG A 127 -2.66 -4.08 -14.88
N LYS A 128 -1.43 -3.59 -15.05
CA LYS A 128 -0.25 -4.36 -15.44
C LYS A 128 0.87 -4.34 -14.36
N PRO A 129 0.66 -4.96 -13.17
CA PRO A 129 1.65 -4.93 -12.11
C PRO A 129 2.99 -5.57 -12.51
N VAL A 130 2.98 -6.69 -13.25
CA VAL A 130 4.20 -7.39 -13.68
C VAL A 130 4.92 -6.56 -14.74
N LYS A 131 4.21 -6.06 -15.76
CA LYS A 131 4.81 -5.20 -16.79
C LYS A 131 5.49 -3.96 -16.19
N TRP A 132 4.84 -3.29 -15.24
CA TRP A 132 5.45 -2.14 -14.57
C TRP A 132 6.73 -2.54 -13.85
N PHE A 133 6.74 -3.69 -13.17
CA PHE A 133 7.93 -4.17 -12.46
C PHE A 133 9.09 -4.43 -13.43
N GLU A 134 8.82 -5.07 -14.57
CA GLU A 134 9.82 -5.28 -15.62
C GLU A 134 10.38 -3.97 -16.20
N CYS A 135 9.55 -2.93 -16.33
CA CYS A 135 9.99 -1.61 -16.80
C CYS A 135 10.63 -0.75 -15.70
N ALA A 136 10.49 -1.14 -14.44
CA ALA A 136 11.02 -0.43 -13.28
C ALA A 136 12.41 -0.92 -12.84
N LEU A 137 12.79 -2.13 -13.25
CA LEU A 137 14.13 -2.73 -13.09
C LEU A 137 15.10 -2.24 -14.16
#